data_AF-A0A7C9A2S8-F1
#
_entry.id   AF-A0A7C9A2S8-F1
#
_cell.length_a   1.000
_cell.length_b   1.000
_cell.length_c   1.000
_cell.angle_alpha   90.00
_cell.angle_beta   90.00
_cell.angle_gamma   90.00
#
_symmetry.space_group_name_H-M   'P 1'
#
loop_
_entity.id
_entity.type
_entity.pdbx_description
1 polymer ?
#
loop_
_entity_poly.entity_id
_entity_poly.type
_entity_poly.pdbx_seq_one_letter_code
_entity_poly.pdbx_strand_id
1 'polypeptide(L)'
;ATVDSVSVKLRLDRKINIPKACNACSGFDVLSGWTFFDLNAIYEEHENDEVTNLQADFYHANVLLPLNDEQIATKVKSYLSKYIKELGDAQVIDKEISRFPNSLT
;
A
#
# COMPACT_ATOMS: atom_id res chain seq x y z
N ALA A 1 3.65 -11.57 -20.91
CA ALA A 1 4.46 -10.34 -20.94
C ALA A 1 4.77 -10.03 -19.49
N THR A 2 6.03 -9.79 -19.13
CA THR A 2 6.38 -9.53 -17.73
C THR A 2 5.89 -8.14 -17.32
N VAL A 3 5.35 -8.01 -16.11
CA VAL A 3 4.88 -6.71 -15.60
C VAL A 3 5.70 -6.26 -14.40
N ASP A 4 5.91 -4.96 -14.31
CA ASP A 4 6.55 -4.31 -13.17
C ASP A 4 5.63 -4.32 -11.95
N SER A 5 6.18 -4.63 -10.78
CA SER A 5 5.45 -4.51 -9.52
C SER A 5 6.23 -3.76 -8.46
N VAL A 6 5.50 -3.11 -7.56
CA VAL A 6 6.03 -2.41 -6.39
C VAL A 6 5.17 -2.81 -5.19
N SER A 7 5.82 -3.28 -4.12
CA SER A 7 5.19 -3.55 -2.84
C SER A 7 5.56 -2.44 -1.85
N VAL A 8 4.56 -1.93 -1.15
CA VAL A 8 4.68 -0.78 -0.25
C VAL A 8 4.07 -1.15 1.08
N LYS A 9 4.90 -1.35 2.10
CA LYS A 9 4.41 -1.44 3.48
C LYS A 9 4.49 -0.07 4.14
N LEU A 10 3.42 0.31 4.82
CA LEU A 10 3.30 1.56 5.57
C LEU A 10 2.95 1.22 7.01
N ARG A 11 3.65 1.87 7.94
CA ARG A 11 3.26 1.94 9.34
C ARG A 11 2.70 3.33 9.62
N LEU A 12 1.47 3.38 10.12
CA LEU A 12 0.77 4.61 10.42
C LEU A 12 0.76 4.87 11.94
N ASP A 13 0.78 6.14 12.32
CA ASP A 13 0.88 6.62 13.70
C ASP A 13 -0.30 6.23 14.63
N ARG A 14 -1.37 5.67 14.08
CA ARG A 14 -2.57 5.30 14.81
C ARG A 14 -3.28 4.11 14.18
N LYS A 15 -4.07 3.42 15.01
CA LYS A 15 -4.97 2.36 14.59
C LYS A 15 -6.14 2.94 13.80
N ILE A 16 -6.36 2.39 12.62
CA ILE A 16 -7.40 2.78 11.67
C ILE A 16 -8.26 1.56 11.39
N ASN A 17 -9.57 1.75 11.40
CA ASN A 17 -10.50 0.66 11.14
C ASN A 17 -10.60 0.37 9.64
N ILE A 18 -9.92 -0.68 9.18
CA ILE A 18 -9.99 -1.16 7.79
C ILE A 18 -11.06 -2.27 7.73
N PRO A 19 -12.18 -2.10 7.00
CA PRO A 19 -13.30 -3.04 7.06
C PRO A 19 -13.02 -4.45 6.54
N LYS A 20 -11.95 -4.63 5.76
CA LYS A 20 -11.57 -5.89 5.11
C LYS A 20 -10.06 -6.09 5.21
N ALA A 21 -9.66 -7.29 5.63
CA ALA A 21 -8.26 -7.68 5.68
C ALA A 21 -7.57 -7.62 4.30
N CYS A 22 -8.25 -8.04 3.23
CA CYS A 22 -7.73 -8.05 1.87
C CYS A 22 -8.64 -7.25 0.94
N ASN A 23 -8.05 -6.37 0.12
CA ASN A 23 -8.79 -5.47 -0.75
C ASN A 23 -8.17 -5.49 -2.15
N ALA A 24 -9.00 -5.66 -3.18
CA ALA A 24 -8.60 -5.54 -4.58
C ALA A 24 -9.15 -4.25 -5.17
N CYS A 25 -8.29 -3.48 -5.85
CA CYS A 25 -8.58 -2.15 -6.33
C CYS A 25 -8.20 -2.01 -7.82
N SER A 26 -8.95 -1.16 -8.54
CA SER A 26 -8.69 -0.81 -9.92
C SER A 26 -8.94 0.69 -10.16
N GLY A 27 -8.27 1.26 -11.16
CA GLY A 27 -8.69 2.54 -11.76
C GLY A 27 -8.07 3.83 -11.21
N PHE A 28 -6.76 3.87 -10.90
CA PHE A 28 -6.09 5.14 -10.51
C PHE A 28 -5.17 5.74 -11.58
N ASP A 29 -4.41 4.89 -12.27
CA ASP A 29 -3.77 5.19 -13.54
C ASP A 29 -4.30 4.15 -14.53
N VAL A 30 -4.39 4.51 -15.83
CA VAL A 30 -5.18 3.82 -16.88
C VAL A 30 -4.92 2.31 -17.01
N LEU A 31 -3.87 1.76 -16.38
CA LEU A 31 -3.45 0.37 -16.51
C LEU A 31 -3.05 -0.35 -15.20
N SER A 32 -3.12 0.30 -14.02
CA SER A 32 -2.59 -0.30 -12.78
C SER A 32 -3.71 -0.84 -11.88
N GLY A 33 -3.83 -2.17 -11.83
CA GLY A 33 -4.52 -2.88 -10.75
C GLY A 33 -3.61 -2.95 -9.51
N TRP A 34 -4.20 -3.00 -8.33
CA TRP A 34 -3.44 -3.12 -7.09
C TRP A 34 -4.27 -3.75 -5.99
N THR A 35 -3.61 -4.26 -4.97
CA THR A 35 -4.23 -4.78 -3.75
C THR A 35 -3.70 -4.04 -2.55
N PHE A 36 -4.48 -4.02 -1.46
CA PHE A 36 -3.93 -3.65 -0.17
C PHE A 36 -4.49 -4.53 0.95
N PHE A 37 -3.68 -4.66 1.99
CA PHE A 37 -3.85 -5.60 3.08
C PHE A 37 -3.73 -4.89 4.41
N ASP A 38 -4.69 -5.11 5.29
CA ASP A 38 -4.57 -4.77 6.70
C ASP A 38 -3.77 -5.87 7.40
N LEU A 39 -2.50 -5.60 7.67
CA LEU A 39 -1.60 -6.60 8.26
C LEU A 39 -1.95 -6.87 9.72
N ASN A 40 -2.56 -5.91 10.42
CA ASN A 40 -3.06 -6.11 11.79
C ASN A 40 -4.17 -7.16 11.85
N ALA A 41 -4.96 -7.29 10.78
CA ALA A 41 -6.03 -8.28 10.68
C ALA A 41 -5.56 -9.65 10.16
N ILE A 42 -4.35 -9.73 9.57
CA ILE A 42 -3.83 -10.94 8.92
C ILE A 42 -2.82 -11.66 9.80
N TYR A 43 -1.94 -10.93 10.49
CA TYR A 43 -0.84 -11.51 11.26
C TYR A 43 -1.03 -11.30 12.76
N GLU A 44 -0.94 -12.39 13.53
CA GLU A 44 -1.09 -12.39 14.99
C GLU A 44 -0.09 -11.44 15.68
N GLU A 45 1.11 -11.29 15.10
CA GLU A 45 2.15 -10.39 15.63
C GLU A 45 1.72 -8.92 15.69
N HIS A 46 0.70 -8.53 14.91
CA HIS A 46 0.19 -7.18 14.77
C HIS A 46 -1.21 -6.97 15.38
N GLU A 47 -1.81 -7.99 16.01
CA GLU A 47 -3.19 -7.93 16.51
C GLU A 47 -3.39 -6.80 17.55
N ASN A 48 -2.42 -6.66 18.44
CA ASN A 48 -2.45 -5.73 19.58
C ASN A 48 -1.73 -4.41 19.31
N ASP A 49 -1.28 -4.18 18.08
CA ASP A 49 -0.65 -2.91 17.71
C ASP A 49 -1.68 -1.77 17.77
N GLU A 50 -1.25 -0.65 18.37
CA GLU A 50 -1.97 0.64 18.38
C GLU A 50 -1.69 1.49 17.13
N VAL A 51 -0.93 0.91 16.20
CA VAL A 51 -0.57 1.45 14.89
C VAL A 51 -1.23 0.63 13.80
N THR A 52 -1.43 1.22 12.63
CA THR A 52 -1.85 0.45 11.46
C THR A 52 -0.64 0.04 10.63
N ASN A 53 -0.49 -1.27 10.43
CA ASN A 53 0.45 -1.88 9.50
C ASN A 53 -0.32 -2.28 8.25
N LEU A 54 0.03 -1.70 7.11
CA LEU A 54 -0.66 -1.94 5.84
C LEU A 54 0.35 -2.27 4.75
N GLN A 55 0.02 -3.20 3.87
CA GLN A 55 0.77 -3.45 2.62
C GLN A 55 -0.08 -3.13 1.42
N ALA A 56 0.48 -2.45 0.42
CA ALA A 56 -0.15 -2.20 -0.87
C ALA A 56 0.76 -2.70 -2.00
N ASP A 57 0.22 -3.59 -2.84
CA ASP A 57 0.96 -4.19 -3.96
C ASP A 57 0.39 -3.68 -5.28
N PHE A 58 1.25 -3.04 -6.08
CA PHE A 58 0.90 -2.43 -7.36
C PHE A 58 1.38 -3.29 -8.52
N TYR A 59 0.50 -3.53 -9.49
CA TYR A 59 0.79 -4.22 -10.74
C TYR A 59 0.79 -3.22 -11.90
N HIS A 60 1.61 -3.46 -12.92
CA HIS A 60 1.92 -2.44 -13.94
C HIS A 60 2.45 -1.15 -13.30
N ALA A 61 3.41 -1.30 -12.40
CA ALA A 61 3.93 -0.23 -11.54
C ALA A 61 5.03 0.63 -12.21
N ASN A 62 5.07 0.69 -13.55
CA ASN A 62 6.09 1.43 -14.30
C ASN A 62 6.13 2.92 -13.93
N VAL A 63 5.01 3.49 -13.49
CA VAL A 63 4.90 4.88 -13.01
C VAL A 63 5.39 5.09 -11.58
N LEU A 64 5.51 4.02 -10.78
CA LEU A 64 6.01 4.06 -9.40
C LEU A 64 7.50 3.72 -9.32
N LEU A 65 8.00 2.83 -10.19
CA LEU A 65 9.40 2.41 -10.21
C LEU A 65 10.43 3.56 -10.18
N PRO A 66 10.31 4.64 -10.97
CA PRO A 66 11.31 5.71 -10.99
C PRO A 66 11.20 6.69 -9.81
N LEU A 67 10.16 6.59 -8.99
CA LEU A 67 9.94 7.47 -7.85
C LEU A 67 10.81 7.04 -6.66
N ASN A 68 11.23 8.01 -5.84
CA ASN A 68 11.86 7.72 -4.56
C ASN A 68 10.84 7.24 -3.52
N ASP A 69 11.31 6.69 -2.41
CA ASP A 69 10.45 6.07 -1.40
C ASP A 69 9.43 7.05 -0.78
N GLU A 70 9.80 8.31 -0.58
CA GLU A 70 8.88 9.34 -0.06
C GLU A 70 7.76 9.67 -1.05
N GLN A 71 8.13 9.81 -2.33
CA GLN A 71 7.17 10.05 -3.40
C GLN A 71 6.20 8.87 -3.56
N ILE A 72 6.70 7.64 -3.46
CA ILE A 72 5.88 6.43 -3.50
C ILE A 72 4.93 6.42 -2.29
N ALA A 73 5.44 6.56 -1.07
CA ALA A 73 4.61 6.54 0.13
C ALA A 73 3.51 7.63 0.09
N THR A 74 3.86 8.84 -0.35
CA THR A 74 2.90 9.95 -0.52
C THR A 74 1.81 9.60 -1.54
N LYS A 75 2.20 9.04 -2.69
CA LYS A 75 1.27 8.68 -3.77
C LYS A 75 0.36 7.52 -3.36
N VAL A 76 0.90 6.49 -2.71
CA VAL A 76 0.14 5.34 -2.18
C VAL A 76 -0.83 5.78 -1.09
N LYS A 77 -0.40 6.62 -0.15
CA LYS A 77 -1.29 7.19 0.87
C LYS A 77 -2.44 7.99 0.25
N SER A 78 -2.16 8.77 -0.79
CA SER A 78 -3.20 9.48 -1.54
C SER A 78 -4.22 8.51 -2.16
N TYR A 79 -3.78 7.38 -2.71
CA TYR A 79 -4.67 6.36 -3.26
C TYR A 79 -5.54 5.70 -2.18
N LEU A 80 -4.93 5.28 -1.08
CA LEU A 80 -5.60 4.69 0.08
C LEU A 80 -6.66 5.61 0.68
N SER A 81 -6.35 6.91 0.79
CA SER A 81 -7.26 7.92 1.38
C SER A 81 -8.58 8.09 0.64
N LYS A 82 -8.64 7.69 -0.64
CA LYS A 82 -9.87 7.73 -1.45
C LYS A 82 -10.87 6.66 -1.04
N TYR A 83 -10.41 5.54 -0.48
CA TYR A 83 -11.26 4.46 0.00
C TYR A 83 -11.51 4.55 1.51
N ILE A 84 -10.48 4.93 2.27
CA ILE A 84 -10.55 5.04 3.72
C ILE A 84 -9.97 6.39 4.11
N LYS A 85 -10.84 7.36 4.40
CA LYS A 85 -10.46 8.76 4.66
C LYS A 85 -9.44 8.88 5.80
N GLU A 86 -9.59 8.08 6.84
CA GLU A 86 -8.73 8.07 8.02
C GLU A 86 -7.25 7.77 7.69
N LEU A 87 -6.98 7.02 6.61
CA LEU A 87 -5.62 6.77 6.10
C LEU A 87 -4.97 8.06 5.54
N GLY A 88 -5.76 9.01 5.05
CA GLY A 88 -5.27 10.31 4.57
C GLY A 88 -4.78 11.21 5.69
N ASP A 89 -5.45 11.16 6.84
CA ASP A 89 -5.18 12.01 8.00
C ASP A 89 -4.06 11.46 8.91
N ALA A 90 -3.73 10.18 8.79
CA ALA A 90 -2.71 9.52 9.61
C ALA A 90 -1.28 9.82 9.14
N GLN A 91 -0.29 9.87 10.03
CA GLN A 91 1.11 10.07 9.65
C GLN A 91 1.78 8.74 9.31
N VAL A 92 2.57 8.72 8.24
CA VAL A 92 3.44 7.57 7.92
C VAL A 92 4.68 7.69 8.81
N ILE A 93 4.81 6.78 9.78
CA ILE A 93 5.93 6.77 10.72
C ILE A 93 7.05 5.82 10.29
N ASP A 94 6.73 4.85 9.43
CA ASP A 94 7.71 3.96 8.80
C ASP A 94 7.21 3.45 7.45
N LYS A 95 8.15 3.06 6.57
CA LYS A 95 7.84 2.51 5.25
C LYS A 95 8.91 1.53 4.76
N GLU A 96 8.45 0.49 4.08
CA GLU A 96 9.30 -0.46 3.35
C GLU A 96 8.84 -0.50 1.88
N ILE A 97 9.74 -0.18 0.95
CA ILE A 97 9.44 -0.17 -0.48
C ILE A 97 10.27 -1.25 -1.19
N SER A 98 9.59 -2.26 -1.73
CA SER A 98 10.22 -3.29 -2.56
C SER A 98 9.83 -3.10 -4.02
N ARG A 99 10.83 -3.08 -4.91
CA ARG A 99 10.67 -2.85 -6.35
C ARG A 99 11.05 -4.11 -7.12
N PHE A 100 10.16 -4.58 -8.01
CA PHE A 100 10.36 -5.81 -8.76
C PHE A 100 10.10 -5.57 -10.26
N PRO A 101 11.07 -5.01 -10.99
CA PRO A 101 10.93 -4.79 -12.43
C PRO A 101 10.87 -6.14 -13.18
N ASN A 102 9.99 -6.25 -14.17
CA ASN A 102 9.80 -7.46 -15.01
C ASN A 102 9.61 -8.78 -14.23
N SER A 103 8.95 -8.75 -13.08
CA SER A 103 8.95 -9.87 -12.13
C SER A 103 7.73 -10.79 -12.19
N LEU A 104 6.57 -10.29 -12.65
CA LEU A 104 5.33 -11.06 -12.72
C LEU A 104 5.13 -11.58 -14.15
N THR A 105 4.91 -12.89 -14.34
CA THR A 105 4.73 -13.55 -15.64
C THR A 105 3.28 -13.85 -16.00
#